data_AF-A0A7C3BXC4-F1
#
_entry.id   AF-A0A7C3BXC4-F1
#
_cell.length_a   1.000
_cell.length_b   1.000
_cell.length_c   1.000
_cell.angle_alpha   90.00
_cell.angle_beta   90.00
_cell.angle_gamma   90.00
#
_symmetry.space_group_name_H-M   'P 1'
#
loop_
_entity.id
_entity.type
_entity.pdbx_description
1 polymer ?
#
loop_
_entity_poly.entity_id
_entity_poly.type
_entity_poly.pdbx_seq_one_letter_code
_entity_poly.pdbx_strand_id
1 'polypeptide(L)'
;MHILLIYPQYPDTFWSFKHALKFVSKKAAFPPLGLLTVAAMLPEEWDKKLIDMNIDKLSDSDIKWADYVFISAMAVQTKSVKEVINRCKNLNTKIVAGGPLFTTGFREFGGIDHFVLGEAEVTLQPFLDDLETGNLRHIYSSDERPDISNTPVPLWSLINMKHYSSMNLQYSRGCPYDCEFCDIVILNGHTPRTKSKDQLVAEMDALYEHGWRGSLFIVDDNFIGNKKKLKAEILPTLIE
;
A
#
# COMPACT_ATOMS: atom_id res chain seq x y z
N MET A 1 -17.93 4.61 -9.94
CA MET A 1 -16.79 5.56 -9.92
C MET A 1 -15.56 4.81 -10.40
N HIS A 2 -14.72 5.43 -11.23
CA HIS A 2 -13.48 4.86 -11.75
C HIS A 2 -12.29 5.34 -10.92
N ILE A 3 -11.61 4.43 -10.23
CA ILE A 3 -10.43 4.72 -9.40
C ILE A 3 -9.19 4.11 -10.03
N LEU A 4 -8.19 4.97 -10.30
CA LEU A 4 -6.86 4.54 -10.72
C LEU A 4 -5.89 4.63 -9.54
N LEU A 5 -5.44 3.49 -9.04
CA LEU A 5 -4.37 3.40 -8.06
C LEU A 5 -3.03 3.37 -8.76
N ILE A 6 -2.11 4.26 -8.39
CA ILE A 6 -0.80 4.38 -9.01
C ILE A 6 0.27 4.13 -7.95
N TYR A 7 1.14 3.17 -8.24
CA TYR A 7 2.39 2.99 -7.53
C TYR A 7 3.54 3.53 -8.39
N PRO A 8 4.15 4.67 -8.02
CA PRO A 8 5.17 5.32 -8.83
C PRO A 8 6.43 4.48 -9.00
N GLN A 9 7.27 4.85 -9.97
CA GLN A 9 8.46 4.07 -10.30
C GLN A 9 9.58 4.30 -9.27
N TYR A 10 10.24 3.23 -8.85
CA TYR A 10 11.50 3.31 -8.13
C TYR A 10 12.63 3.77 -9.05
N PRO A 11 13.53 4.66 -8.58
CA PRO A 11 14.77 4.91 -9.30
C PRO A 11 15.63 3.63 -9.37
N ASP A 12 16.61 3.64 -10.26
CA ASP A 12 17.59 2.55 -10.34
C ASP A 12 18.46 2.57 -9.08
N THR A 13 18.26 1.59 -8.21
CA THR A 13 18.93 1.47 -6.91
C THR A 13 19.24 0.00 -6.65
N PHE A 14 20.13 -0.26 -5.70
CA PHE A 14 20.42 -1.62 -5.25
C PHE A 14 19.15 -2.39 -4.87
N TRP A 15 18.20 -1.73 -4.20
CA TRP A 15 16.97 -2.32 -3.66
C TRP A 15 15.83 -2.46 -4.69
N SER A 16 15.91 -1.79 -5.85
CA SER A 16 14.90 -2.00 -6.90
C SER A 16 15.17 -3.29 -7.70
N PHE A 17 16.35 -3.90 -7.54
CA PHE A 17 16.75 -5.14 -8.22
C PHE A 17 16.52 -5.13 -9.75
N LYS A 18 16.46 -3.95 -10.35
CA LYS A 18 15.97 -3.74 -11.72
C LYS A 18 16.72 -4.56 -12.77
N HIS A 19 18.01 -4.76 -12.56
CA HIS A 19 18.85 -5.58 -13.44
C HIS A 19 18.83 -7.06 -13.07
N ALA A 20 18.75 -7.38 -11.78
CA ALA A 20 18.74 -8.76 -11.28
C ALA A 20 17.43 -9.51 -11.63
N LEU A 21 16.28 -8.83 -11.52
CA LEU A 21 14.96 -9.42 -11.76
C LEU A 21 14.78 -9.92 -13.20
N LYS A 22 15.52 -9.35 -14.16
CA LYS A 22 15.52 -9.80 -15.56
C LYS A 22 15.99 -11.25 -15.70
N PHE A 23 16.95 -11.69 -14.89
CA PHE A 23 17.46 -13.07 -14.94
C PHE A 23 16.44 -14.11 -14.47
N VAL A 24 15.49 -13.70 -13.62
CA VAL A 24 14.38 -14.55 -13.15
C VAL A 24 13.06 -14.24 -13.86
N SER A 25 13.11 -13.50 -14.98
CA SER A 25 11.94 -13.10 -15.78
C SER A 25 10.85 -12.37 -14.96
N LYS A 26 11.27 -11.56 -13.99
CA LYS A 26 10.39 -10.71 -13.17
C LYS A 26 10.59 -9.24 -13.50
N LYS A 27 9.56 -8.43 -13.28
CA LYS A 27 9.55 -6.99 -13.54
C LYS A 27 9.73 -6.17 -12.25
N ALA A 28 9.14 -6.63 -11.14
CA ALA A 28 9.29 -6.00 -9.82
C ALA A 28 9.55 -7.07 -8.74
N ALA A 29 10.19 -6.67 -7.64
CA ALA A 29 10.46 -7.58 -6.54
C ALA A 29 9.15 -7.96 -5.82
N PHE A 30 8.37 -6.95 -5.46
CA PHE A 30 7.19 -7.03 -4.60
C PHE A 30 6.04 -6.17 -5.13
N PRO A 31 4.77 -6.56 -4.88
CA PRO A 31 3.61 -5.75 -5.21
C PRO A 31 3.39 -4.60 -4.21
N PRO A 32 2.67 -3.53 -4.60
CA PRO A 32 2.32 -2.43 -3.72
C PRO A 32 1.20 -2.83 -2.74
N LEU A 33 1.56 -3.59 -1.71
CA LEU A 33 0.62 -4.17 -0.74
C LEU A 33 -0.36 -3.15 -0.17
N GLY A 34 0.13 -1.98 0.26
CA GLY A 34 -0.72 -0.93 0.83
C GLY A 34 -1.83 -0.44 -0.12
N LEU A 35 -1.54 -0.28 -1.41
CA LEU A 35 -2.56 0.10 -2.40
C LEU A 35 -3.56 -1.03 -2.64
N LEU A 36 -3.12 -2.29 -2.65
CA LEU A 36 -4.01 -3.44 -2.79
C LEU A 36 -4.93 -3.59 -1.58
N THR A 37 -4.43 -3.31 -0.37
CA THR A 37 -5.25 -3.27 0.85
C THR A 37 -6.24 -2.12 0.80
N VAL A 38 -5.82 -0.90 0.46
CA VAL A 38 -6.74 0.25 0.29
C VAL A 38 -7.79 -0.03 -0.77
N ALA A 39 -7.42 -0.65 -1.89
CA ALA A 39 -8.38 -1.01 -2.95
C ALA A 39 -9.46 -1.97 -2.48
N ALA A 40 -9.15 -2.89 -1.54
CA ALA A 40 -10.12 -3.78 -0.93
C ALA A 40 -11.07 -3.07 0.07
N MET A 41 -10.71 -1.87 0.54
CA MET A 41 -11.51 -1.05 1.45
C MET A 41 -12.38 -0.03 0.72
N LEU A 42 -12.20 0.13 -0.60
CA LEU A 42 -13.05 0.98 -1.43
C LEU A 42 -14.36 0.24 -1.77
N PRO A 43 -15.48 0.97 -1.97
CA PRO A 43 -16.77 0.35 -2.29
C PRO A 43 -16.69 -0.64 -3.45
N GLU A 44 -17.32 -1.80 -3.33
CA GLU A 44 -17.18 -2.92 -4.27
C GLU A 44 -17.60 -2.55 -5.68
N GLU A 45 -18.66 -1.75 -5.81
CA GLU A 45 -19.26 -1.29 -7.07
C GLU A 45 -18.40 -0.27 -7.84
N TRP A 46 -17.30 0.21 -7.26
CA TRP A 46 -16.35 1.06 -7.96
C TRP A 46 -15.43 0.22 -8.86
N ASP A 47 -15.21 0.72 -10.07
CA ASP A 47 -14.24 0.15 -10.99
C ASP A 47 -12.84 0.58 -10.57
N LYS A 48 -12.00 -0.40 -10.26
CA LYS A 48 -10.66 -0.17 -9.71
C LYS A 48 -9.62 -0.69 -10.69
N LYS A 49 -8.58 0.11 -10.92
CA LYS A 49 -7.41 -0.27 -11.72
C LYS A 49 -6.14 0.08 -10.97
N LEU A 50 -5.17 -0.83 -10.93
CA LEU A 50 -3.85 -0.55 -10.37
C LEU A 50 -2.80 -0.50 -11.48
N ILE A 51 -2.00 0.57 -11.49
CA ILE A 51 -0.81 0.69 -12.32
C ILE A 51 0.42 0.75 -11.41
N ASP A 52 1.17 -0.34 -11.42
CA ASP A 52 2.51 -0.39 -10.87
C ASP A 52 3.51 0.07 -11.94
N MET A 53 4.04 1.29 -11.79
CA MET A 53 4.97 1.89 -12.76
C MET A 53 6.34 1.19 -12.81
N ASN A 54 6.59 0.22 -11.93
CA ASN A 54 7.74 -0.67 -11.99
C ASN A 54 7.53 -1.82 -12.99
N ILE A 55 6.30 -2.06 -13.41
CA ILE A 55 5.89 -3.15 -14.31
C ILE A 55 5.39 -2.62 -15.64
N ASP A 56 4.46 -1.66 -15.58
CA ASP A 56 3.72 -1.16 -16.73
C ASP A 56 3.89 0.36 -16.85
N LYS A 57 3.67 0.88 -18.06
CA LYS A 57 3.73 2.33 -18.30
C LYS A 57 2.37 2.95 -18.00
N LEU A 58 2.35 4.02 -17.22
CA LEU A 58 1.17 4.86 -17.03
C LEU A 58 0.88 5.65 -18.31
N SER A 59 -0.26 5.40 -18.96
CA SER A 59 -0.72 6.14 -20.14
C SER A 59 -1.65 7.29 -19.77
N ASP A 60 -1.79 8.29 -20.64
CA ASP A 60 -2.74 9.39 -20.41
C ASP A 60 -4.19 8.92 -20.47
N SER A 61 -4.49 7.87 -21.24
CA SER A 61 -5.81 7.24 -21.25
C SER A 61 -6.16 6.61 -19.91
N ASP A 62 -5.18 6.09 -19.16
CA ASP A 62 -5.44 5.57 -17.82
C ASP A 62 -5.88 6.70 -16.88
N ILE A 63 -5.17 7.83 -16.92
CA ILE A 63 -5.46 8.99 -16.07
C ILE A 63 -6.82 9.60 -16.43
N LYS A 64 -7.12 9.75 -17.72
CA LYS A 64 -8.41 10.30 -18.19
C LYS A 64 -9.60 9.38 -17.93
N TRP A 65 -9.37 8.07 -17.80
CA TRP A 65 -10.42 7.11 -17.45
C TRP A 65 -10.86 7.25 -15.99
N ALA A 66 -9.99 7.75 -15.11
CA ALA A 66 -10.25 7.82 -13.68
C ALA A 66 -10.99 9.11 -13.28
N ASP A 67 -11.96 8.98 -12.38
CA ASP A 67 -12.53 10.10 -11.64
C ASP A 67 -11.53 10.62 -10.61
N TYR A 68 -10.86 9.68 -9.93
CA TYR A 68 -9.78 9.96 -8.97
C TYR A 68 -8.57 9.05 -9.19
N VAL A 69 -7.40 9.65 -9.05
CA VAL A 69 -6.11 8.96 -9.02
C VAL A 69 -5.63 8.85 -7.58
N PHE A 70 -5.48 7.62 -7.10
CA PHE A 70 -4.98 7.31 -5.76
C PHE A 70 -3.48 7.03 -5.85
N ILE A 71 -2.65 7.80 -5.16
CA ILE A 71 -1.19 7.65 -5.19
C ILE A 71 -0.69 7.22 -3.81
N SER A 72 0.10 6.15 -3.78
CA SER A 72 0.91 5.80 -2.62
C SER A 72 2.35 5.53 -3.04
N ALA A 73 3.30 5.92 -2.19
CA ALA A 73 4.71 5.87 -2.51
C ALA A 73 5.57 5.86 -1.24
N MET A 74 6.82 5.45 -1.42
CA MET A 74 7.94 5.58 -0.50
C MET A 74 8.76 6.84 -0.85
N ALA A 75 9.50 7.39 0.12
CA ALA A 75 10.29 8.61 -0.08
C ALA A 75 11.23 8.57 -1.29
N VAL A 76 11.84 7.42 -1.58
CA VAL A 76 12.73 7.22 -2.73
C VAL A 76 12.02 7.42 -4.09
N GLN A 77 10.69 7.33 -4.14
CA GLN A 77 9.88 7.51 -5.36
C GLN A 77 9.46 8.98 -5.60
N THR A 78 9.91 9.93 -4.77
CA THR A 78 9.49 11.36 -4.81
C THR A 78 9.56 11.99 -6.20
N LYS A 79 10.60 11.71 -6.99
CA LYS A 79 10.72 12.23 -8.35
C LYS A 79 9.58 11.72 -9.24
N SER A 80 9.32 10.42 -9.22
CA SER A 80 8.26 9.80 -10.01
C SER A 80 6.87 10.28 -9.57
N VAL A 81 6.65 10.46 -8.26
CA VAL A 81 5.41 11.06 -7.71
C VAL A 81 5.16 12.45 -8.32
N LYS A 82 6.17 13.33 -8.34
CA LYS A 82 6.04 14.68 -8.91
C LYS A 82 5.68 14.64 -10.40
N GLU A 83 6.22 13.69 -11.16
CA GLU A 83 5.86 13.48 -12.56
C GLU A 83 4.38 13.04 -12.71
N VAL A 84 3.91 12.11 -11.89
CA VAL A 84 2.51 11.66 -11.89
C VAL A 84 1.56 12.81 -11.53
N ILE A 85 1.88 13.60 -10.49
CA ILE A 85 1.08 14.77 -10.07
C ILE A 85 0.96 15.77 -11.22
N ASN A 86 2.07 16.09 -11.88
CA ASN A 86 2.06 17.03 -13.00
C ASN A 86 1.21 16.52 -14.17
N ARG A 87 1.26 15.23 -14.48
CA ARG A 87 0.42 14.63 -15.52
C ARG A 87 -1.07 14.69 -15.16
N CYS A 88 -1.43 14.34 -13.93
CA CYS A 88 -2.82 14.41 -13.47
C CYS A 88 -3.37 15.84 -13.54
N LYS A 89 -2.57 16.85 -13.13
CA LYS A 89 -2.92 18.27 -13.28
C LYS A 89 -3.15 18.68 -14.72
N ASN A 90 -2.25 18.33 -15.63
CA ASN A 90 -2.36 18.65 -17.05
C ASN A 90 -3.59 18.02 -17.70
N LEU A 91 -4.04 16.89 -17.17
CA LEU A 91 -5.22 16.15 -17.62
C LEU A 91 -6.48 16.47 -16.82
N ASN A 92 -6.39 17.38 -15.83
CA ASN A 92 -7.47 17.80 -14.95
C ASN A 92 -8.15 16.65 -14.18
N THR A 93 -7.38 15.63 -13.78
CA THR A 93 -7.86 14.51 -12.97
C THR A 93 -7.52 14.72 -11.49
N LYS A 94 -8.48 14.43 -10.61
CA LYS A 94 -8.35 14.62 -9.16
C LYS A 94 -7.41 13.61 -8.53
N ILE A 95 -6.66 14.03 -7.51
CA ILE A 95 -5.65 13.20 -6.84
C ILE A 95 -5.98 13.03 -5.36
N VAL A 96 -5.96 11.78 -4.91
CA VAL A 96 -5.93 11.40 -3.49
C VAL A 96 -4.57 10.78 -3.20
N ALA A 97 -3.85 11.28 -2.20
CA ALA A 97 -2.52 10.78 -1.87
C ALA A 97 -2.45 10.27 -0.43
N GLY A 98 -1.81 9.12 -0.23
CA GLY A 98 -1.69 8.49 1.08
C GLY A 98 -0.57 7.46 1.18
N GLY A 99 -0.36 6.94 2.39
CA GLY A 99 0.75 6.03 2.69
C GLY A 99 2.07 6.75 3.03
N PRO A 100 3.17 6.00 3.16
CA PRO A 100 4.34 6.43 3.96
C PRO A 100 4.93 7.78 3.58
N LEU A 101 5.17 8.03 2.29
CA LEU A 101 5.72 9.31 1.81
C LEU A 101 4.85 10.51 2.19
N PHE A 102 3.53 10.38 2.05
CA PHE A 102 2.62 11.49 2.30
C PHE A 102 2.35 11.67 3.79
N THR A 103 2.27 10.57 4.56
CA THR A 103 2.10 10.64 6.02
C THR A 103 3.18 11.48 6.70
N THR A 104 4.45 11.36 6.28
CA THR A 104 5.56 12.13 6.86
C THR A 104 5.90 13.41 6.10
N GLY A 105 5.56 13.49 4.81
CA GLY A 105 6.05 14.54 3.91
C GLY A 105 5.00 15.30 3.10
N PHE A 106 3.69 15.20 3.39
CA PHE A 106 2.63 15.78 2.53
C PHE A 106 2.82 17.27 2.20
N ARG A 107 3.39 18.06 3.13
CA ARG A 107 3.63 19.51 2.96
C ARG A 107 4.56 19.84 1.78
N GLU A 108 5.36 18.88 1.33
CA GLU A 108 6.28 19.04 0.20
C GLU A 108 5.60 18.87 -1.18
N PHE A 109 4.34 18.40 -1.19
CA PHE A 109 3.62 18.05 -2.41
C PHE A 109 2.46 19.00 -2.69
N GLY A 110 2.68 19.91 -3.64
CA GLY A 110 1.65 20.83 -4.10
C GLY A 110 0.72 20.22 -5.17
N GLY A 111 -0.56 20.59 -5.10
CA GLY A 111 -1.61 20.28 -6.08
C GLY A 111 -1.99 18.80 -6.18
N ILE A 112 -1.99 18.17 -5.02
CA ILE A 112 -2.85 17.04 -4.69
C ILE A 112 -4.17 17.62 -4.17
N ASP A 113 -5.31 17.02 -4.48
CA ASP A 113 -6.61 17.53 -4.03
C ASP A 113 -6.91 17.11 -2.59
N HIS A 114 -6.64 15.85 -2.25
CA HIS A 114 -6.92 15.28 -0.93
C HIS A 114 -5.78 14.40 -0.42
N PHE A 115 -5.48 14.51 0.87
CA PHE A 115 -4.52 13.66 1.56
C PHE A 115 -5.23 12.74 2.56
N VAL A 116 -4.99 11.44 2.46
CA VAL A 116 -5.42 10.43 3.43
C VAL A 116 -4.18 9.92 4.13
N LEU A 117 -3.90 10.47 5.31
CA LEU A 117 -2.66 10.31 6.06
C LEU A 117 -2.82 9.26 7.17
N GLY A 118 -1.71 8.65 7.57
CA GLY A 118 -1.71 7.59 8.58
C GLY A 118 -2.24 6.26 8.04
N GLU A 119 -2.93 5.51 8.88
CA GLU A 119 -3.48 4.19 8.56
C GLU A 119 -4.91 4.31 8.03
N ALA A 120 -5.17 3.71 6.86
CA ALA A 120 -6.40 3.88 6.10
C ALA A 120 -7.64 3.36 6.84
N GLU A 121 -7.49 2.41 7.76
CA GLU A 121 -8.59 1.83 8.55
C GLU A 121 -9.38 2.89 9.33
N VAL A 122 -8.78 4.04 9.67
CA VAL A 122 -9.44 5.14 10.38
C VAL A 122 -9.59 6.40 9.55
N THR A 123 -8.76 6.61 8.53
CA THR A 123 -8.74 7.86 7.75
C THR A 123 -9.43 7.77 6.40
N LEU A 124 -9.60 6.56 5.84
CA LEU A 124 -10.27 6.38 4.55
C LEU A 124 -11.78 6.54 4.67
N GLN A 125 -12.42 5.97 5.70
CA GLN A 125 -13.88 6.06 5.83
C GLN A 125 -14.39 7.50 5.92
N PRO A 126 -13.80 8.40 6.74
CA PRO A 126 -14.21 9.81 6.74
C PRO A 126 -14.02 10.51 5.39
N PHE A 127 -13.01 10.10 4.60
CA PHE A 127 -12.83 10.60 3.24
C PHE A 127 -13.96 10.13 2.31
N LEU A 128 -14.37 8.85 2.41
CA LEU A 128 -15.46 8.30 1.61
C LEU A 128 -16.80 8.93 1.96
N ASP A 129 -17.07 9.19 3.24
CA ASP A 129 -18.30 9.85 3.69
C ASP A 129 -18.38 11.30 3.16
N ASP A 130 -17.28 12.05 3.24
CA ASP A 130 -17.18 13.42 2.71
C ASP A 130 -17.25 13.43 1.17
N LEU A 131 -16.78 12.37 0.49
CA LEU A 131 -16.88 12.20 -0.95
C LEU A 131 -18.33 12.01 -1.41
N GLU A 132 -19.11 11.19 -0.68
CA GLU A 132 -20.52 10.95 -0.98
C GLU A 132 -21.37 12.22 -0.79
N THR A 133 -21.06 13.00 0.24
CA THR A 133 -21.81 14.24 0.54
C THR A 133 -21.30 15.48 -0.21
N GLY A 134 -20.17 15.36 -0.93
CA GLY A 134 -19.53 16.47 -1.66
C GLY A 134 -18.79 17.48 -0.78
N ASN A 135 -18.58 17.19 0.51
CA ASN A 135 -17.92 18.07 1.49
C ASN A 135 -16.45 17.71 1.72
N LEU A 136 -15.72 17.45 0.64
CA LEU A 136 -14.35 16.96 0.71
C LEU A 136 -13.38 17.98 1.35
N ARG A 137 -12.64 17.52 2.35
CA ARG A 137 -11.53 18.25 2.97
C ARG A 137 -10.21 18.00 2.25
N HIS A 138 -9.25 18.90 2.42
CA HIS A 138 -7.91 18.72 1.84
C HIS A 138 -7.09 17.64 2.58
N ILE A 139 -7.30 17.45 3.88
CA ILE A 139 -6.50 16.54 4.71
C ILE A 139 -7.43 15.72 5.62
N TYR A 140 -7.21 14.41 5.62
CA TYR A 140 -7.79 13.42 6.50
C TYR A 140 -6.63 12.75 7.26
N SER A 141 -6.62 12.90 8.58
CA SER A 141 -5.55 12.38 9.45
C SER A 141 -6.13 11.99 10.80
N SER A 142 -5.51 11.01 11.44
CA SER A 142 -5.83 10.59 12.81
C SER A 142 -4.55 10.18 13.53
N ASP A 143 -4.48 10.45 14.83
CA ASP A 143 -3.43 9.94 15.72
C ASP A 143 -3.73 8.51 16.21
N GLU A 144 -4.92 7.98 15.90
CA GLU A 144 -5.33 6.63 16.25
C GLU A 144 -4.47 5.57 15.55
N ARG A 145 -4.16 4.51 16.30
CA ARG A 145 -3.46 3.32 15.82
C ARG A 145 -4.47 2.17 15.74
N PRO A 146 -5.15 1.98 14.59
CA PRO A 146 -6.29 1.08 14.47
C PRO A 146 -5.95 -0.37 14.81
N ASP A 147 -6.94 -1.15 15.23
CA ASP A 147 -6.74 -2.60 15.30
C ASP A 147 -6.54 -3.18 13.90
N ILE A 148 -5.39 -3.83 13.70
CA ILE A 148 -5.03 -4.48 12.43
C ILE A 148 -5.92 -5.71 12.14
N SER A 149 -6.72 -6.16 13.11
CA SER A 149 -7.74 -7.19 12.89
C SER A 149 -8.82 -6.75 11.88
N ASN A 150 -9.00 -5.44 11.67
CA ASN A 150 -9.96 -4.89 10.72
C ASN A 150 -9.40 -4.76 9.29
N THR A 151 -8.11 -5.03 9.08
CA THR A 151 -7.49 -4.93 7.76
C THR A 151 -8.00 -6.07 6.86
N PRO A 152 -8.59 -5.79 5.68
CA PRO A 152 -9.09 -6.81 4.78
C PRO A 152 -7.97 -7.50 4.01
N VAL A 153 -8.29 -8.64 3.40
CA VAL A 153 -7.42 -9.31 2.43
C VAL A 153 -7.17 -8.35 1.25
N PRO A 154 -5.91 -8.16 0.82
CA PRO A 154 -5.60 -7.28 -0.31
C PRO A 154 -6.29 -7.71 -1.60
N LEU A 155 -6.69 -6.75 -2.44
CA LEU A 155 -7.41 -7.01 -3.69
C LEU A 155 -6.48 -7.51 -4.80
N TRP A 156 -6.04 -8.75 -4.67
CA TRP A 156 -5.05 -9.41 -5.53
C TRP A 156 -5.44 -9.49 -7.01
N SER A 157 -6.74 -9.44 -7.32
CA SER A 157 -7.27 -9.44 -8.69
C SER A 157 -6.83 -8.22 -9.53
N LEU A 158 -6.35 -7.15 -8.90
CA LEU A 158 -5.85 -5.96 -9.61
C LEU A 158 -4.45 -6.13 -10.22
N ILE A 159 -3.75 -7.22 -9.91
CA ILE A 159 -2.38 -7.44 -10.38
C ILE A 159 -2.20 -8.78 -11.07
N ASN A 160 -1.18 -8.84 -11.93
CA ASN A 160 -0.67 -10.10 -12.45
C ASN A 160 0.54 -10.54 -11.62
N MET A 161 0.33 -11.50 -10.71
CA MET A 161 1.35 -12.02 -9.80
C MET A 161 2.59 -12.58 -10.52
N LYS A 162 2.47 -12.99 -11.79
CA LYS A 162 3.60 -13.52 -12.57
C LYS A 162 4.72 -12.50 -12.76
N HIS A 163 4.41 -11.20 -12.73
CA HIS A 163 5.39 -10.13 -12.87
C HIS A 163 6.26 -9.90 -11.63
N TYR A 164 5.90 -10.48 -10.49
CA TYR A 164 6.57 -10.25 -9.22
C TYR A 164 7.38 -11.47 -8.77
N SER A 165 8.49 -11.22 -8.07
CA SER A 165 9.37 -12.28 -7.57
C SER A 165 8.85 -12.93 -6.28
N SER A 166 8.20 -12.16 -5.43
CA SER A 166 7.61 -12.59 -4.15
C SER A 166 6.31 -11.84 -3.92
N MET A 167 5.36 -12.49 -3.27
CA MET A 167 4.17 -11.81 -2.73
C MET A 167 4.44 -11.37 -1.28
N ASN A 168 3.68 -10.37 -0.83
CA ASN A 168 3.86 -9.78 0.48
C ASN A 168 2.74 -10.17 1.43
N LEU A 169 3.08 -10.34 2.70
CA LEU A 169 2.14 -10.43 3.81
C LEU A 169 2.56 -9.45 4.90
N GLN A 170 1.58 -8.88 5.59
CA GLN A 170 1.83 -8.07 6.78
C GLN A 170 1.16 -8.73 7.96
N TYR A 171 1.96 -9.18 8.93
CA TYR A 171 1.47 -9.77 10.16
C TYR A 171 1.27 -8.71 11.23
N SER A 172 2.13 -7.68 11.27
CA SER A 172 2.14 -6.71 12.35
C SER A 172 2.51 -5.30 11.90
N ARG A 173 2.09 -4.32 12.71
CA ARG A 173 2.47 -2.91 12.61
C ARG A 173 2.92 -2.42 13.98
N GLY A 174 3.95 -1.58 13.98
CA GLY A 174 4.49 -0.94 15.17
C GLY A 174 5.73 -1.63 15.72
N CYS A 175 6.56 -0.87 16.42
CA CYS A 175 7.86 -1.34 16.91
C CYS A 175 8.16 -0.76 18.31
N PRO A 176 8.48 -1.59 19.32
CA PRO A 176 8.70 -1.11 20.68
C PRO A 176 10.08 -0.44 20.86
N TYR A 177 10.89 -0.39 19.81
CA TYR A 177 12.22 0.22 19.81
C TYR A 177 12.15 1.68 19.37
N ASP A 178 13.13 2.47 19.81
CA ASP A 178 13.23 3.91 19.55
C ASP A 178 14.58 4.24 18.90
N CYS A 179 14.78 3.71 17.70
CA CYS A 179 16.01 3.94 16.93
C CYS A 179 15.99 5.35 16.33
N GLU A 180 17.01 6.17 16.61
CA GLU A 180 17.08 7.59 16.20
C GLU A 180 16.93 7.84 14.68
N PHE A 181 17.23 6.83 13.86
CA PHE A 181 17.20 6.90 12.39
C PHE A 181 15.89 6.39 11.78
N CYS A 182 14.96 5.87 12.58
CA CYS A 182 13.83 5.07 12.12
C CYS A 182 12.51 5.83 12.22
N ASP A 183 11.77 5.92 11.12
CA ASP A 183 10.47 6.59 11.04
C ASP A 183 9.28 5.67 11.34
N ILE A 184 9.52 4.39 11.62
CA ILE A 184 8.46 3.40 11.85
C ILE A 184 7.60 3.73 13.07
N VAL A 185 8.17 4.29 14.13
CA VAL A 185 7.38 4.70 15.30
C VAL A 185 6.45 5.87 14.97
N ILE A 186 6.86 6.74 14.04
CA ILE A 186 6.03 7.83 13.51
C ILE A 186 4.90 7.25 12.63
N LEU A 187 5.22 6.29 11.77
CA LEU A 187 4.27 5.70 10.83
C LEU A 187 3.29 4.72 11.47
N ASN A 188 3.75 3.87 12.38
CA ASN A 188 3.03 2.68 12.86
C ASN A 188 2.90 2.60 14.39
N GLY A 189 3.51 3.53 15.14
CA GLY A 189 3.46 3.58 16.61
C GLY A 189 4.41 2.61 17.31
N HIS A 190 4.49 2.73 18.65
CA HIS A 190 5.40 1.91 19.46
C HIS A 190 4.84 0.53 19.82
N THR A 191 3.52 0.39 19.89
CA THR A 191 2.88 -0.85 20.32
C THR A 191 2.74 -1.81 19.14
N PRO A 192 3.35 -3.00 19.16
CA PRO A 192 3.17 -3.99 18.11
C PRO A 192 1.73 -4.51 18.12
N ARG A 193 0.98 -4.16 17.08
CA ARG A 193 -0.36 -4.66 16.78
C ARG A 193 -0.23 -5.78 15.77
N THR A 194 -0.92 -6.89 15.99
CA THR A 194 -0.69 -8.15 15.26
C THR A 194 -2.01 -8.72 14.78
N LYS A 195 -2.04 -9.20 13.54
CA LYS A 195 -3.15 -9.97 13.01
C LYS A 195 -3.33 -11.28 13.78
N SER A 196 -4.51 -11.87 13.68
CA SER A 196 -4.74 -13.24 14.15
C SER A 196 -4.06 -14.25 13.21
N LYS A 197 -3.88 -15.49 13.68
CA LYS A 197 -3.43 -16.59 12.83
C LYS A 197 -4.40 -16.83 11.67
N ASP A 198 -5.71 -16.71 11.91
CA ASP A 198 -6.73 -17.00 10.91
C ASP A 198 -6.73 -15.95 9.80
N GLN A 199 -6.47 -14.68 10.13
CA GLN A 199 -6.28 -13.63 9.11
C GLN A 199 -5.05 -13.91 8.24
N LEU A 200 -3.93 -14.34 8.86
CA LEU A 200 -2.71 -14.64 8.11
C LEU A 200 -2.91 -15.83 7.17
N VAL A 201 -3.57 -16.88 7.65
CA VAL A 201 -3.96 -18.05 6.83
C VAL A 201 -4.89 -17.62 5.70
N ALA A 202 -5.92 -16.82 5.98
CA ALA A 202 -6.83 -16.33 4.94
C ALA A 202 -6.12 -15.50 3.86
N GLU A 203 -5.13 -14.67 4.22
CA GLU A 203 -4.32 -13.93 3.24
C GLU A 203 -3.40 -14.84 2.42
N MET A 204 -2.87 -15.90 3.03
CA MET A 204 -2.10 -16.94 2.34
C MET A 204 -3.00 -17.73 1.38
N ASP A 205 -4.16 -18.18 1.83
CA ASP A 205 -5.14 -18.91 1.02
C ASP A 205 -5.60 -18.07 -0.16
N ALA A 206 -5.88 -16.79 0.04
CA ALA A 206 -6.21 -15.87 -1.05
C ALA A 206 -5.10 -15.81 -2.11
N LEU A 207 -3.83 -15.78 -1.72
CA LEU A 207 -2.71 -15.85 -2.67
C LEU A 207 -2.69 -17.20 -3.40
N TYR A 208 -2.95 -18.31 -2.70
CA TYR A 208 -3.05 -19.64 -3.30
C TYR A 208 -4.21 -19.74 -4.32
N GLU A 209 -5.37 -19.19 -4.00
CA GLU A 209 -6.54 -19.14 -4.89
C GLU A 209 -6.27 -18.32 -6.15
N HIS A 210 -5.50 -17.23 -6.03
CA HIS A 210 -5.04 -16.42 -7.16
C HIS A 210 -3.84 -17.02 -7.91
N GLY A 211 -3.46 -18.27 -7.57
CA GLY A 211 -2.46 -19.05 -8.30
C GLY A 211 -1.01 -18.79 -7.91
N TRP A 212 -0.74 -18.07 -6.81
CA TRP A 212 0.63 -17.90 -6.30
C TRP A 212 1.12 -19.18 -5.63
N ARG A 213 2.35 -19.59 -5.96
CA ARG A 213 3.03 -20.77 -5.35
C ARG A 213 4.50 -20.47 -5.01
N GLY A 214 4.89 -19.20 -5.07
CA GLY A 214 6.28 -18.77 -4.87
C GLY A 214 6.54 -18.26 -3.46
N SER A 215 7.66 -17.57 -3.29
CA SER A 215 8.06 -16.99 -2.01
C SER A 215 7.06 -15.98 -1.47
N LEU A 216 6.98 -15.94 -0.14
CA LEU A 216 6.26 -14.92 0.61
C LEU A 216 7.29 -14.08 1.37
N PHE A 217 7.07 -12.77 1.42
CA PHE A 217 7.90 -11.82 2.14
C PHE A 217 7.05 -11.13 3.20
N ILE A 218 7.44 -11.27 4.48
CA ILE A 218 6.79 -10.55 5.57
C ILE A 218 7.32 -9.11 5.57
N VAL A 219 6.45 -8.15 5.31
CA VAL A 219 6.83 -6.72 5.19
C VAL A 219 6.89 -5.98 6.51
N ASP A 220 6.65 -6.67 7.62
CA ASP A 220 6.70 -6.08 8.96
C ASP A 220 8.08 -5.45 9.23
N ASP A 221 8.08 -4.22 9.71
CA ASP A 221 9.30 -3.54 10.15
C ASP A 221 9.96 -4.26 11.33
N ASN A 222 9.15 -4.93 12.16
CA ASN A 222 9.62 -5.76 13.26
C ASN A 222 8.72 -6.99 13.44
N PHE A 223 8.92 -8.01 12.61
CA PHE A 223 8.20 -9.28 12.69
C PHE A 223 8.26 -9.92 14.09
N ILE A 224 9.36 -9.69 14.82
CA ILE A 224 9.57 -10.19 16.18
C ILE A 224 9.14 -9.19 17.28
N GLY A 225 8.33 -8.19 16.93
CA GLY A 225 7.84 -7.16 17.87
C GLY A 225 7.02 -7.74 19.02
N ASN A 226 6.25 -8.81 18.76
CA ASN A 226 5.57 -9.60 19.79
C ASN A 226 5.98 -11.08 19.71
N LYS A 227 7.18 -11.39 20.22
CA LYS A 227 7.78 -12.74 20.18
C LYS A 227 6.91 -13.81 20.82
N LYS A 228 6.21 -13.47 21.91
CA LYS A 228 5.39 -14.44 22.66
C LYS A 228 4.24 -14.92 21.79
N LYS A 229 3.45 -13.98 21.23
CA LYS A 229 2.34 -14.31 20.34
C LYS A 229 2.82 -15.00 19.06
N LEU A 230 3.90 -14.46 18.45
CA LEU A 230 4.48 -15.03 17.23
C LEU A 230 4.84 -16.52 17.39
N LYS A 231 5.54 -16.88 18.48
CA LYS A 231 5.95 -18.27 18.74
C LYS A 231 4.79 -19.18 19.13
N ALA A 232 3.81 -18.65 19.86
CA ALA A 232 2.70 -19.44 20.38
C ALA A 232 1.62 -19.72 19.33
N GLU A 233 1.39 -18.78 18.40
CA GLU A 233 0.23 -18.83 17.50
C GLU A 233 0.65 -18.90 16.03
N ILE A 234 1.55 -18.02 15.59
CA ILE A 234 1.79 -17.80 14.15
C ILE A 234 2.74 -18.82 13.56
N LEU A 235 3.95 -18.98 14.14
CA LEU A 235 4.93 -19.92 13.60
C LEU A 235 4.44 -21.37 13.56
N PRO A 236 3.70 -21.88 14.56
CA PRO A 236 3.08 -23.21 14.48
C PRO A 236 2.08 -23.32 13.33
N THR A 237 1.28 -22.28 13.09
CA THR A 237 0.28 -22.29 12.00
C THR A 237 0.94 -22.36 10.61
N LEU A 238 2.16 -21.82 10.45
CA LEU A 238 2.86 -21.82 9.15
C LEU A 238 3.45 -23.19 8.73
N ILE A 239 3.47 -24.18 9.63
CA ILE A 239 4.00 -25.52 9.37
C ILE A 239 2.91 -26.61 9.30
N GLU A 240 1.65 -26.22 9.52
CA GLU A 240 0.46 -27.05 9.32
C GLU A 240 0.03 -27.04 7.85
#